data_AF-A0A1G6EM66-F1
#
_entry.id   AF-A0A1G6EM66-F1
#
_cell.length_a   1.000
_cell.length_b   1.000
_cell.length_c   1.000
_cell.angle_alpha   90.00
_cell.angle_beta   90.00
_cell.angle_gamma   90.00
#
_symmetry.space_group_name_H-M   'P 1'
#
loop_
_entity.id
_entity.type
_entity.pdbx_description
1 polymer ?
#
loop_
_entity_poly.entity_id
_entity_poly.type
_entity_poly.pdbx_seq_one_letter_code
_entity_poly.pdbx_strand_id
1 'polypeptide(L)'
;MLKAPAILGYNDWLGRISYRSFDNTTTYDSKSYEMIDEIFEYINKISPVSDNGARELFITAERGQLEDFEDPEKAIEEGDYDSIEDLERCWHDFFPTEKIWYCLQAAEDTEIGYKTIYIDHRQVIEVDSRKERSPFDHDISEYVEWILESVKSCYEEIKAGTYNDRINRELPPEYRTGTITRKEYYDIFPEERDEFLKDITKEEIDEFISTVSSLPDYKDMPRIQSFTANEFYKCCALGYKENNYEFTDLSPKEQYYKHADGRDSNLKNVDGDSVEAFINWCHDHENGHPWEVCRGGNSTHIDLYAHHDSRGFFLGVQGAARTRCVEAVKFFLAIHRAGYPVYIYNAKELVDRFNETEKIGVVPKGVTPRYCSLWFPKETIISFMNLPYEKTDEVAAHCVWQPLEEVKLLEE
;
A
#
# COMPACT_ATOMS: atom_id res chain seq x y z
N MET A 1 1.35 8.55 -33.69
CA MET A 1 0.95 8.16 -32.33
C MET A 1 2.20 7.84 -31.53
N LEU A 2 2.29 8.39 -30.32
CA LEU A 2 3.43 8.25 -29.42
C LEU A 2 3.72 6.76 -29.10
N LYS A 3 4.99 6.40 -28.92
CA LYS A 3 5.41 5.05 -28.51
C LYS A 3 5.65 4.98 -27.01
N ALA A 4 5.64 3.76 -26.46
CA ALA A 4 5.73 3.52 -25.03
C ALA A 4 6.96 4.17 -24.33
N PRO A 5 8.17 4.24 -24.93
CA PRO A 5 9.30 4.94 -24.33
C PRO A 5 9.07 6.44 -24.13
N ALA A 6 8.54 7.14 -25.15
CA ALA A 6 8.22 8.55 -25.02
C ALA A 6 7.11 8.78 -23.98
N ILE A 7 6.12 7.88 -23.91
CA ILE A 7 5.03 7.95 -22.90
C ILE A 7 5.62 7.82 -21.50
N LEU A 8 6.56 6.89 -21.30
CA LEU A 8 7.27 6.73 -20.03
C LEU A 8 8.01 8.02 -19.67
N GLY A 9 8.71 8.64 -20.63
CA GLY A 9 9.38 9.93 -20.44
C GLY A 9 8.44 11.05 -19.95
N TYR A 10 7.28 11.20 -20.58
CA TYR A 10 6.25 12.16 -20.14
C TYR A 10 5.69 11.81 -18.76
N ASN A 11 5.36 10.54 -18.51
CA ASN A 11 4.87 10.08 -17.20
C ASN A 11 5.90 10.37 -16.09
N ASP A 12 7.18 10.18 -16.38
CA ASP A 12 8.27 10.43 -15.44
C ASP A 12 8.50 11.89 -15.15
N TRP A 13 8.48 12.73 -16.19
CA TRP A 13 8.62 14.16 -16.06
C TRP A 13 7.41 14.77 -15.35
N LEU A 14 6.21 14.62 -15.92
CA LEU A 14 4.99 15.22 -15.41
C LEU A 14 4.64 14.67 -14.04
N GLY A 15 4.81 13.38 -13.82
CA GLY A 15 4.55 12.77 -12.53
C GLY A 15 5.58 13.07 -11.45
N ARG A 16 6.67 13.80 -11.73
CA ARG A 16 7.57 14.39 -10.70
C ARG A 16 7.12 15.79 -10.29
N ILE A 17 6.20 16.40 -11.03
CA ILE A 17 5.66 17.71 -10.70
C ILE A 17 4.84 17.59 -9.43
N SER A 18 5.17 18.42 -8.43
CA SER A 18 4.43 18.49 -7.17
C SER A 18 3.17 19.33 -7.37
N TYR A 19 2.22 18.83 -8.15
CA TYR A 19 0.96 19.51 -8.50
C TYR A 19 0.25 20.07 -7.26
N ARG A 20 0.25 19.34 -6.15
CA ARG A 20 -0.42 19.74 -4.91
C ARG A 20 0.30 20.81 -4.09
N SER A 21 1.50 21.23 -4.48
CA SER A 21 2.21 22.31 -3.79
C SER A 21 1.57 23.67 -4.06
N PHE A 22 1.49 24.51 -3.03
CA PHE A 22 0.84 25.83 -3.12
C PHE A 22 1.56 26.80 -4.06
N ASP A 23 2.86 26.58 -4.30
CA ASP A 23 3.73 27.37 -5.17
C ASP A 23 3.84 26.79 -6.60
N ASN A 24 3.14 25.70 -6.88
CA ASN A 24 3.11 25.12 -8.22
C ASN A 24 2.27 25.99 -9.17
N THR A 25 2.88 26.39 -10.28
CA THR A 25 2.26 27.20 -11.35
C THR A 25 2.42 26.55 -12.73
N THR A 26 2.54 25.22 -12.80
CA THR A 26 2.68 24.47 -14.06
C THR A 26 1.60 24.88 -15.05
N THR A 27 2.04 25.42 -16.20
CA THR A 27 1.19 25.87 -17.30
C THR A 27 1.49 25.02 -18.53
N TYR A 28 0.47 24.69 -19.31
CA TYR A 28 0.62 24.03 -20.61
C TYR A 28 0.39 25.02 -21.75
N ASP A 29 0.85 24.69 -22.95
CA ASP A 29 0.57 25.49 -24.13
C ASP A 29 -0.93 25.45 -24.49
N SER A 30 -1.37 26.39 -25.34
CA SER A 30 -2.80 26.52 -25.67
C SER A 30 -3.36 25.29 -26.37
N LYS A 31 -2.57 24.61 -27.23
CA LYS A 31 -3.02 23.40 -27.94
C LYS A 31 -3.26 22.27 -26.94
N SER A 32 -2.39 22.11 -25.95
CA SER A 32 -2.57 21.12 -24.88
C SER A 32 -3.84 21.38 -24.06
N TYR A 33 -4.12 22.63 -23.68
CA TYR A 33 -5.37 22.94 -22.95
C TYR A 33 -6.63 22.62 -23.76
N GLU A 34 -6.67 22.97 -25.05
CA GLU A 34 -7.80 22.66 -25.92
C GLU A 34 -8.06 21.15 -26.01
N MET A 35 -7.00 20.35 -26.15
CA MET A 35 -7.13 18.89 -26.20
C MET A 35 -7.49 18.29 -24.83
N ILE A 36 -7.02 18.86 -23.72
CA ILE A 36 -7.47 18.47 -22.37
C ILE A 36 -8.97 18.72 -22.22
N ASP A 37 -9.47 19.89 -22.63
CA ASP A 37 -10.90 20.17 -22.59
C ASP A 37 -11.69 19.15 -23.41
N GLU A 38 -11.22 18.82 -24.61
CA GLU A 38 -11.85 17.81 -25.46
C GLU A 38 -11.81 16.40 -24.83
N ILE A 39 -10.73 16.00 -24.16
CA ILE A 39 -10.67 14.73 -23.41
C ILE A 39 -11.83 14.65 -22.41
N PHE A 40 -12.08 15.72 -21.65
CA PHE A 40 -13.15 15.76 -20.66
C PHE A 40 -14.55 15.78 -21.30
N GLU A 41 -14.73 16.29 -22.51
CA GLU A 41 -15.99 16.16 -23.25
C GLU A 41 -16.35 14.70 -23.57
N TYR A 42 -15.37 13.82 -23.76
CA TYR A 42 -15.60 12.38 -23.96
C TYR A 42 -15.68 11.63 -22.64
N ILE A 43 -14.74 11.88 -21.72
CA ILE A 43 -14.70 11.19 -20.42
C ILE A 43 -15.99 11.44 -19.64
N ASN A 44 -16.56 12.66 -19.66
CA ASN A 44 -17.78 12.96 -18.92
C ASN A 44 -19.03 12.23 -19.43
N LYS A 45 -18.98 11.61 -20.62
CA LYS A 45 -20.05 10.74 -21.15
C LYS A 45 -19.97 9.31 -20.60
N ILE A 46 -18.95 8.98 -19.83
CA ILE A 46 -18.70 7.65 -19.28
C ILE A 46 -19.11 7.63 -17.80
N SER A 47 -19.68 6.51 -17.37
CA SER A 47 -20.09 6.28 -15.99
C SER A 47 -18.89 6.34 -15.03
N PRO A 48 -19.01 7.02 -13.88
CA PRO A 48 -17.94 7.08 -12.89
C PRO A 48 -17.75 5.74 -12.16
N VAL A 49 -16.52 5.50 -11.69
CA VAL A 49 -16.12 4.33 -10.88
C VAL A 49 -16.13 4.62 -9.38
N SER A 50 -16.39 5.88 -8.99
CA SER A 50 -16.43 6.28 -7.59
C SER A 50 -17.33 7.50 -7.35
N ASP A 51 -17.74 7.68 -6.09
CA ASP A 51 -18.66 8.75 -5.66
C ASP A 51 -18.11 10.17 -5.91
N ASN A 52 -16.79 10.32 -6.03
CA ASN A 52 -16.15 11.59 -6.38
C ASN A 52 -16.15 11.89 -7.90
N GLY A 53 -16.85 11.08 -8.70
CA GLY A 53 -16.97 11.29 -10.14
C GLY A 53 -15.74 10.89 -10.95
N ALA A 54 -14.75 10.20 -10.35
CA ALA A 54 -13.61 9.69 -11.10
C ALA A 54 -14.06 8.62 -12.10
N ARG A 55 -13.40 8.58 -13.25
CA ARG A 55 -13.66 7.65 -14.34
C ARG A 55 -12.36 6.97 -14.73
N GLU A 56 -12.45 5.71 -15.13
CA GLU A 56 -11.29 4.87 -15.42
C GLU A 56 -11.42 4.23 -16.80
N LEU A 57 -10.32 4.21 -17.55
CA LEU A 57 -10.19 3.54 -18.84
C LEU A 57 -8.82 2.85 -18.96
N PHE A 58 -8.78 1.73 -19.67
CA PHE A 58 -7.54 1.07 -20.04
C PHE A 58 -7.19 1.39 -21.49
N ILE A 59 -6.08 2.11 -21.65
CA ILE A 59 -5.54 2.55 -22.94
C ILE A 59 -4.24 1.82 -23.25
N THR A 60 -3.80 1.86 -24.51
CA THR A 60 -2.62 1.12 -24.95
C THR A 60 -1.74 1.94 -25.86
N ALA A 61 -0.46 1.60 -25.91
CA ALA A 61 0.49 2.09 -26.91
C ALA A 61 1.33 0.96 -27.48
N GLU A 62 1.86 1.16 -28.68
CA GLU A 62 2.87 0.27 -29.23
C GLU A 62 4.21 0.49 -28.54
N ARG A 63 4.97 -0.59 -28.34
CA ARG A 63 6.33 -0.55 -27.79
C ARG A 63 7.26 0.39 -28.56
N GLY A 64 7.12 0.44 -29.88
CA GLY A 64 8.09 1.11 -30.76
C GLY A 64 9.25 0.20 -31.18
N GLN A 65 10.28 0.79 -31.75
CA GLN A 65 11.57 0.20 -32.07
C GLN A 65 12.62 0.59 -31.01
N LEU A 66 13.83 0.04 -31.12
CA LEU A 66 14.93 0.36 -30.20
C LEU A 66 15.27 1.85 -30.21
N GLU A 67 15.21 2.48 -31.39
CA GLU A 67 15.52 3.91 -31.58
C GLU A 67 14.45 4.83 -30.98
N ASP A 68 13.23 4.32 -30.72
CA ASP A 68 12.23 5.07 -29.95
C ASP A 68 12.59 5.10 -28.46
N PHE A 69 13.40 4.14 -27.98
CA PHE A 69 13.84 4.03 -26.58
C PHE A 69 15.09 4.86 -26.31
N GLU A 70 16.13 4.70 -27.13
CA GLU A 70 17.37 5.47 -27.05
C GLU A 70 18.12 5.40 -28.39
N ASP A 71 18.90 6.42 -28.73
CA ASP A 71 19.80 6.36 -29.89
C ASP A 71 20.97 5.39 -29.61
N PRO A 72 21.07 4.23 -30.30
CA PRO A 72 22.07 3.22 -29.97
C PRO A 72 23.52 3.71 -30.13
N GLU A 73 23.80 4.56 -31.11
CA GLU A 73 25.17 5.07 -31.33
C GLU A 73 25.56 6.00 -30.19
N LYS A 74 24.66 6.91 -29.83
CA LYS A 74 24.89 7.89 -28.76
C LYS A 74 24.99 7.21 -27.39
N ALA A 75 24.11 6.24 -27.09
CA ALA A 75 24.07 5.55 -25.81
C ALA A 75 25.39 4.82 -25.51
N ILE A 76 26.01 4.24 -26.54
CA ILE A 76 27.31 3.55 -26.42
C ILE A 76 28.46 4.56 -26.37
N GLU A 77 28.41 5.63 -27.17
CA GLU A 77 29.44 6.68 -27.16
C GLU A 77 29.51 7.40 -25.80
N GLU A 78 28.36 7.69 -25.19
CA GLU A 78 28.26 8.35 -23.88
C GLU A 78 28.53 7.38 -22.71
N GLY A 79 28.58 6.08 -22.98
CA GLY A 79 28.85 5.04 -22.00
C GLY A 79 27.68 4.73 -21.06
N ASP A 80 26.46 5.05 -21.49
CA ASP A 80 25.22 4.71 -20.76
C ASP A 80 24.94 3.20 -20.82
N TYR A 81 25.38 2.53 -21.88
CA TYR A 81 25.27 1.08 -22.07
C TYR A 81 26.58 0.48 -22.59
N ASP A 82 26.86 -0.76 -22.16
CA ASP A 82 28.10 -1.46 -22.53
C ASP A 82 28.09 -1.94 -23.99
N SER A 83 26.92 -2.24 -24.56
CA SER A 83 26.74 -2.68 -25.95
C SER A 83 25.30 -2.51 -26.45
N ILE A 84 25.08 -2.74 -27.76
CA ILE A 84 23.72 -2.77 -28.35
C ILE A 84 22.89 -3.89 -27.70
N GLU A 85 23.48 -5.05 -27.43
CA GLU A 85 22.77 -6.15 -26.78
C GLU A 85 22.34 -5.82 -25.34
N ASP A 86 23.14 -5.02 -24.62
CA ASP A 86 22.77 -4.51 -23.29
C ASP A 86 21.59 -3.53 -23.38
N LEU A 87 21.63 -2.62 -24.35
CA LEU A 87 20.54 -1.70 -24.63
C LEU A 87 19.24 -2.44 -25.03
N GLU A 88 19.32 -3.42 -25.93
CA GLU A 88 18.19 -4.25 -26.36
C GLU A 88 17.56 -5.01 -25.18
N ARG A 89 18.39 -5.56 -24.29
CA ARG A 89 17.92 -6.22 -23.07
C ARG A 89 17.16 -5.25 -22.18
N CYS A 90 17.75 -4.08 -21.90
CA CYS A 90 17.11 -3.04 -21.09
C CYS A 90 15.76 -2.61 -21.68
N TRP A 91 15.73 -2.35 -22.99
CA TRP A 91 14.50 -2.00 -23.72
C TRP A 91 13.42 -3.07 -23.55
N HIS A 92 13.77 -4.35 -23.67
CA HIS A 92 12.83 -5.45 -23.47
C HIS A 92 12.40 -5.63 -22.00
N ASP A 93 13.24 -5.31 -21.03
CA ASP A 93 12.86 -5.34 -19.61
C ASP A 93 11.85 -4.23 -19.27
N PHE A 94 12.03 -3.02 -19.83
CA PHE A 94 11.06 -1.92 -19.67
C PHE A 94 9.77 -2.16 -20.45
N PHE A 95 9.86 -2.75 -21.64
CA PHE A 95 8.75 -2.94 -22.58
C PHE A 95 8.71 -4.40 -23.10
N PRO A 96 8.24 -5.35 -22.27
CA PRO A 96 8.33 -6.78 -22.56
C PRO A 96 7.41 -7.23 -23.70
N THR A 97 6.34 -6.49 -23.96
CA THR A 97 5.33 -6.83 -24.97
C THR A 97 5.26 -5.78 -26.08
N GLU A 98 4.75 -6.15 -27.25
CA GLU A 98 4.55 -5.21 -28.35
C GLU A 98 3.47 -4.16 -28.07
N LYS A 99 2.52 -4.50 -27.20
CA LYS A 99 1.39 -3.66 -26.77
C LYS A 99 1.51 -3.41 -25.26
N ILE A 100 1.76 -2.16 -24.91
CA ILE A 100 1.87 -1.70 -23.52
C ILE A 100 0.52 -1.14 -23.08
N TRP A 101 0.09 -1.53 -21.89
CA TRP A 101 -1.17 -1.10 -21.29
C TRP A 101 -0.93 0.04 -20.30
N TYR A 102 -1.97 0.85 -20.08
CA TYR A 102 -1.98 1.92 -19.10
C TYR A 102 -3.39 2.06 -18.51
N CYS A 103 -3.46 2.29 -17.20
CA CYS A 103 -4.69 2.70 -16.52
C CYS A 103 -4.78 4.22 -16.50
N LEU A 104 -5.74 4.77 -17.25
CA LEU A 104 -6.10 6.17 -17.22
C LEU A 104 -7.21 6.39 -16.20
N GLN A 105 -6.98 7.30 -15.25
CA GLN A 105 -8.01 7.77 -14.32
C GLN A 105 -8.16 9.29 -14.46
N ALA A 106 -9.38 9.77 -14.58
CA ALA A 106 -9.66 11.19 -14.72
C ALA A 106 -10.79 11.65 -13.80
N ALA A 107 -10.64 12.85 -13.24
CA ALA A 107 -11.65 13.48 -12.41
C ALA A 107 -11.75 14.98 -12.71
N GLU A 108 -12.96 15.51 -12.62
CA GLU A 108 -13.27 16.93 -12.80
C GLU A 108 -14.16 17.41 -11.67
N ASP A 109 -13.82 18.58 -11.13
CA ASP A 109 -14.70 19.39 -10.30
C ASP A 109 -14.99 20.70 -11.04
N THR A 110 -16.20 20.76 -11.60
CA THR A 110 -16.66 21.91 -12.39
C THR A 110 -16.91 23.15 -11.55
N GLU A 111 -17.13 23.02 -10.23
CA GLU A 111 -17.42 24.17 -9.36
C GLU A 111 -16.17 25.04 -9.16
N ILE A 112 -15.01 24.39 -9.01
CA ILE A 112 -13.71 25.07 -8.82
C ILE A 112 -12.86 25.13 -10.08
N GLY A 113 -13.36 24.58 -11.20
CA GLY A 113 -12.64 24.51 -12.47
C GLY A 113 -11.35 23.69 -12.37
N TYR A 114 -11.44 22.53 -11.71
CA TYR A 114 -10.34 21.60 -11.49
C TYR A 114 -10.50 20.34 -12.35
N LYS A 115 -9.44 19.96 -13.07
CA LYS A 115 -9.35 18.72 -13.84
C LYS A 115 -8.05 18.02 -13.53
N THR A 116 -8.08 16.70 -13.48
CA THR A 116 -6.85 15.92 -13.32
C THR A 116 -6.91 14.61 -14.07
N ILE A 117 -5.75 14.20 -14.60
CA ILE A 117 -5.55 12.90 -15.24
C ILE A 117 -4.37 12.21 -14.55
N TYR A 118 -4.56 10.93 -14.25
CA TYR A 118 -3.58 10.01 -13.73
C TYR A 118 -3.35 8.90 -14.76
N ILE A 119 -2.10 8.49 -14.90
CA ILE A 119 -1.71 7.29 -15.65
C ILE A 119 -0.98 6.36 -14.68
N ASP A 120 -1.43 5.11 -14.56
CA ASP A 120 -0.90 4.10 -13.63
C ASP A 120 -0.76 4.62 -12.19
N HIS A 121 -1.82 5.28 -11.70
CA HIS A 121 -1.91 5.93 -10.37
C HIS A 121 -0.94 7.08 -10.12
N ARG A 122 -0.31 7.63 -11.17
CA ARG A 122 0.54 8.82 -11.08
C ARG A 122 -0.14 10.02 -11.72
N GLN A 123 -0.26 11.13 -10.99
CA GLN A 123 -0.85 12.36 -11.51
C GLN A 123 0.08 12.94 -12.59
N VAL A 124 -0.40 13.06 -13.81
CA VAL A 124 0.38 13.58 -14.96
C VAL A 124 -0.19 14.88 -15.52
N ILE A 125 -1.46 15.18 -15.26
CA ILE A 125 -2.08 16.44 -15.67
C ILE A 125 -2.91 16.97 -14.51
N GLU A 126 -2.75 18.26 -14.27
CA GLU A 126 -3.61 19.10 -13.42
C GLU A 126 -3.94 20.37 -14.19
N VAL A 127 -5.23 20.72 -14.23
CA VAL A 127 -5.72 22.05 -14.58
C VAL A 127 -6.48 22.56 -13.37
N ASP A 128 -6.02 23.65 -12.76
CA ASP A 128 -6.69 24.26 -11.61
C ASP A 128 -6.87 25.76 -11.88
N SER A 129 -8.12 26.17 -12.11
CA SER A 129 -8.47 27.56 -12.43
C SER A 129 -8.19 28.55 -11.28
N ARG A 130 -7.90 28.05 -10.07
CA ARG A 130 -7.56 28.87 -8.90
C ARG A 130 -6.09 29.23 -8.84
N LYS A 131 -5.22 28.56 -9.62
CA LYS A 131 -3.78 28.80 -9.65
C LYS A 131 -3.42 29.85 -10.69
N GLU A 132 -2.41 30.66 -10.37
CA GLU A 132 -1.83 31.58 -11.35
C GLU A 132 -1.08 30.78 -12.42
N ARG A 133 -1.26 31.17 -13.68
CA ARG A 133 -0.50 30.59 -14.80
C ARG A 133 0.91 31.16 -14.82
N SER A 134 1.91 30.29 -14.84
CA SER A 134 3.28 30.64 -15.20
C SER A 134 3.34 31.25 -16.60
N PRO A 135 4.24 32.23 -16.85
CA PRO A 135 4.52 32.77 -18.19
C PRO A 135 5.32 31.80 -19.07
N PHE A 136 5.87 30.73 -18.48
CA PHE A 136 6.53 29.64 -19.20
C PHE A 136 5.57 28.48 -19.29
N ASP A 137 5.14 28.16 -20.50
CA ASP A 137 4.32 27.01 -20.81
C ASP A 137 5.17 25.79 -21.20
N HIS A 138 4.61 24.62 -20.93
CA HIS A 138 5.16 23.35 -21.33
C HIS A 138 4.36 22.80 -22.51
N ASP A 139 5.04 22.53 -23.63
CA ASP A 139 4.44 21.81 -24.75
C ASP A 139 4.38 20.32 -24.41
N ILE A 140 3.17 19.85 -24.14
CA ILE A 140 2.85 18.43 -23.92
C ILE A 140 1.87 17.93 -24.99
N SER A 141 1.77 18.64 -26.10
CA SER A 141 0.67 18.46 -27.04
C SER A 141 0.67 17.07 -27.67
N GLU A 142 1.84 16.50 -28.00
CA GLU A 142 1.94 15.13 -28.53
C GLU A 142 1.45 14.08 -27.53
N TYR A 143 1.73 14.29 -26.24
CA TYR A 143 1.32 13.38 -25.17
C TYR A 143 -0.20 13.46 -24.92
N VAL A 144 -0.75 14.67 -24.87
CA VAL A 144 -2.19 14.89 -24.71
C VAL A 144 -2.96 14.41 -25.94
N GLU A 145 -2.42 14.57 -27.15
CA GLU A 145 -3.00 14.04 -28.38
C GLU A 145 -3.11 12.51 -28.32
N TRP A 146 -2.07 11.81 -27.85
CA TRP A 146 -2.13 10.35 -27.62
C TRP A 146 -3.23 9.96 -26.62
N ILE A 147 -3.38 10.70 -25.51
CA ILE A 147 -4.47 10.46 -24.55
C ILE A 147 -5.83 10.67 -25.22
N LEU A 148 -6.01 11.78 -25.94
CA LEU A 148 -7.26 12.12 -26.62
C LEU A 148 -7.66 11.07 -27.66
N GLU A 149 -6.74 10.65 -28.51
CA GLU A 149 -6.97 9.58 -29.50
C GLU A 149 -7.36 8.27 -28.80
N SER A 150 -6.68 7.92 -27.70
CA SER A 150 -6.97 6.71 -26.93
C SER A 150 -8.35 6.75 -26.26
N VAL A 151 -8.73 7.89 -25.68
CA VAL A 151 -10.05 8.11 -25.07
C VAL A 151 -11.15 8.03 -26.12
N LYS A 152 -10.97 8.67 -27.28
CA LYS A 152 -11.92 8.58 -28.41
C LYS A 152 -12.09 7.15 -28.89
N SER A 153 -11.00 6.41 -29.03
CA SER A 153 -11.03 4.99 -29.39
C SER A 153 -11.83 4.16 -28.38
N CYS A 154 -11.54 4.33 -27.09
CA CYS A 154 -12.28 3.63 -26.02
C CYS A 154 -13.76 4.02 -26.02
N TYR A 155 -14.10 5.29 -26.21
CA TYR A 155 -15.48 5.76 -26.29
C TYR A 155 -16.26 5.06 -27.42
N GLU A 156 -15.68 4.95 -28.62
CA GLU A 156 -16.32 4.25 -29.73
C GLU A 156 -16.45 2.74 -29.46
N GLU A 157 -15.48 2.11 -28.79
CA GLU A 157 -15.61 0.71 -28.38
C GLU A 157 -16.70 0.50 -27.32
N ILE A 158 -16.86 1.41 -26.36
CA ILE A 158 -17.92 1.34 -25.35
C ILE A 158 -19.27 1.48 -26.03
N LYS A 159 -19.40 2.45 -26.95
CA LYS A 159 -20.61 2.65 -27.76
C LYS A 159 -20.96 1.44 -28.63
N ALA A 160 -19.95 0.75 -29.17
CA ALA A 160 -20.12 -0.48 -29.93
C ALA A 160 -20.38 -1.72 -29.05
N GLY A 161 -20.23 -1.61 -27.72
CA GLY A 161 -20.35 -2.71 -26.78
C GLY A 161 -19.17 -3.69 -26.78
N THR A 162 -18.02 -3.32 -27.38
CA THR A 162 -16.85 -4.19 -27.52
C THR A 162 -15.74 -3.93 -26.50
N TYR A 163 -15.78 -2.77 -25.83
CA TYR A 163 -14.74 -2.37 -24.86
C TYR A 163 -14.58 -3.39 -23.73
N ASN A 164 -15.66 -3.68 -22.98
CA ASN A 164 -15.59 -4.58 -21.82
C ASN A 164 -15.15 -5.99 -22.20
N ASP A 165 -15.55 -6.50 -23.37
CA ASP A 165 -15.10 -7.80 -23.88
C ASP A 165 -13.59 -7.81 -24.19
N ARG A 166 -13.06 -6.73 -24.78
CA ARG A 166 -11.62 -6.56 -25.00
C ARG A 166 -10.86 -6.53 -23.68
N ILE A 167 -11.32 -5.75 -22.70
CA ILE A 167 -10.66 -5.66 -21.39
C ILE A 167 -10.70 -7.02 -20.67
N ASN A 168 -11.84 -7.70 -20.65
CA ASN A 168 -11.94 -9.02 -20.01
C ASN A 168 -11.03 -10.08 -20.64
N ARG A 169 -10.76 -9.98 -21.95
CA ARG A 169 -9.93 -10.93 -22.67
C ARG A 169 -8.44 -10.60 -22.61
N GLU A 170 -8.08 -9.32 -22.69
CA GLU A 170 -6.71 -8.89 -23.00
C GLU A 170 -6.03 -8.10 -21.88
N LEU A 171 -6.76 -7.64 -20.84
CA LEU A 171 -6.14 -6.86 -19.77
C LEU A 171 -5.12 -7.72 -19.00
N PRO A 172 -3.85 -7.28 -18.93
CA PRO A 172 -2.81 -8.01 -18.23
C PRO A 172 -3.09 -8.14 -16.72
N PRO A 173 -2.61 -9.22 -16.07
CA PRO A 173 -2.89 -9.50 -14.67
C PRO A 173 -2.32 -8.44 -13.71
N GLU A 174 -1.27 -7.68 -14.09
CA GLU A 174 -0.70 -6.60 -13.28
C GLU A 174 -1.65 -5.41 -13.08
N TYR A 175 -2.72 -5.30 -13.87
CA TYR A 175 -3.77 -4.29 -13.71
C TYR A 175 -4.98 -4.80 -12.91
N ARG A 176 -4.96 -6.07 -12.49
CA ARG A 176 -6.11 -6.71 -11.86
C ARG A 176 -5.99 -6.73 -10.34
N THR A 177 -7.14 -6.77 -9.70
CA THR A 177 -7.27 -6.95 -8.25
C THR A 177 -7.67 -8.39 -7.98
N GLY A 178 -6.97 -9.06 -7.06
CA GLY A 178 -7.22 -10.48 -6.77
C GLY A 178 -6.62 -10.91 -5.45
N THR A 179 -6.68 -12.21 -5.16
CA THR A 179 -6.05 -12.79 -3.98
C THR A 179 -5.26 -14.03 -4.36
N ILE A 180 -4.16 -14.28 -3.66
CA ILE A 180 -3.43 -15.55 -3.69
C ILE A 180 -3.33 -16.09 -2.27
N THR A 181 -3.34 -17.40 -2.08
CA THR A 181 -3.09 -17.96 -0.74
C THR A 181 -1.60 -17.88 -0.40
N ARG A 182 -1.28 -17.70 0.88
CA ARG A 182 0.09 -17.66 1.39
C ARG A 182 0.85 -18.94 1.02
N LYS A 183 0.16 -20.09 1.07
CA LYS A 183 0.71 -21.38 0.64
C LYS A 183 1.16 -21.37 -0.82
N GLU A 184 0.29 -20.96 -1.75
CA GLU A 184 0.64 -20.91 -3.18
C GLU A 184 1.80 -19.95 -3.43
N TYR A 185 1.79 -18.78 -2.80
CA TYR A 185 2.89 -17.82 -2.91
C TYR A 185 4.22 -18.43 -2.43
N TYR A 186 4.23 -19.09 -1.28
CA TYR A 186 5.43 -19.72 -0.73
C TYR A 186 5.86 -21.00 -1.48
N ASP A 187 4.95 -21.69 -2.14
CA ASP A 187 5.32 -22.82 -3.00
C ASP A 187 6.08 -22.33 -4.26
N ILE A 188 5.81 -21.10 -4.72
CA ILE A 188 6.54 -20.42 -5.80
C ILE A 188 7.87 -19.82 -5.31
N PHE A 189 7.87 -19.23 -4.10
CA PHE A 189 9.01 -18.56 -3.45
C PHE A 189 9.34 -19.21 -2.10
N PRO A 190 9.95 -20.42 -2.09
CA PRO A 190 10.25 -21.14 -0.85
C PRO A 190 11.23 -20.40 0.07
N GLU A 191 12.14 -19.61 -0.47
CA GLU A 191 13.07 -18.78 0.29
C GLU A 191 12.35 -17.73 1.16
N GLU A 192 11.23 -17.18 0.66
CA GLU A 192 10.40 -16.22 1.39
C GLU A 192 9.65 -16.86 2.58
N ARG A 193 9.37 -18.17 2.49
CA ARG A 193 8.82 -19.00 3.57
C ARG A 193 9.87 -19.27 4.64
N ASP A 194 11.05 -19.71 4.22
CA ASP A 194 12.16 -20.03 5.11
C ASP A 194 12.61 -18.79 5.89
N GLU A 195 12.75 -17.65 5.21
CA GLU A 195 13.10 -16.38 5.82
C GLU A 195 12.06 -15.90 6.84
N PHE A 196 10.76 -16.12 6.56
CA PHE A 196 9.69 -15.77 7.49
C PHE A 196 9.70 -16.62 8.77
N LEU A 197 10.02 -17.91 8.64
CA LEU A 197 10.00 -18.87 9.74
C LEU A 197 11.32 -18.94 10.52
N LYS A 198 12.39 -18.30 10.04
CA LYS A 198 13.75 -18.44 10.60
C LYS A 198 13.86 -18.14 12.10
N ASP A 199 13.05 -17.20 12.59
CA ASP A 199 13.12 -16.68 13.96
C ASP A 199 11.98 -17.20 14.85
N ILE A 200 11.25 -18.23 14.44
CA ILE A 200 10.16 -18.83 15.24
C ILE A 200 10.14 -20.35 15.12
N THR A 201 9.98 -21.02 16.24
CA THR A 201 9.92 -22.48 16.32
C THR A 201 8.49 -22.99 16.10
N LYS A 202 8.36 -24.28 15.75
CA LYS A 202 7.06 -24.92 15.61
C LYS A 202 6.31 -24.96 16.94
N GLU A 203 7.02 -25.16 18.04
CA GLU A 203 6.47 -25.16 19.40
C GLU A 203 5.88 -23.80 19.76
N GLU A 204 6.56 -22.69 19.43
CA GLU A 204 6.04 -21.33 19.65
C GLU A 204 4.80 -21.05 18.79
N ILE A 205 4.78 -21.50 17.53
CA ILE A 205 3.61 -21.38 16.64
C ILE A 205 2.43 -22.16 17.23
N ASP A 206 2.64 -23.41 17.65
CA ASP A 206 1.58 -24.26 18.19
C ASP A 206 1.05 -23.71 19.52
N GLU A 207 1.94 -23.19 20.38
CA GLU A 207 1.56 -22.47 21.60
C GLU A 207 0.73 -21.24 21.28
N PHE A 208 1.16 -20.43 20.30
CA PHE A 208 0.42 -19.25 19.85
C PHE A 208 -1.00 -19.61 19.40
N ILE A 209 -1.12 -20.56 18.45
CA ILE A 209 -2.41 -20.99 17.89
C ILE A 209 -3.32 -21.53 19.00
N SER A 210 -2.80 -22.40 19.88
CA SER A 210 -3.56 -22.95 21.00
C SER A 210 -4.01 -21.87 21.97
N THR A 211 -3.14 -20.91 22.28
CA THR A 211 -3.42 -19.83 23.22
C THR A 211 -4.55 -18.95 22.69
N VAL A 212 -4.40 -18.40 21.49
CA VAL A 212 -5.40 -17.47 20.94
C VAL A 212 -6.76 -18.14 20.66
N SER A 213 -6.77 -19.45 20.37
CA SER A 213 -8.01 -20.22 20.20
C SER A 213 -8.79 -20.40 21.50
N SER A 214 -8.11 -20.28 22.65
CA SER A 214 -8.70 -20.44 23.98
C SER A 214 -9.04 -19.12 24.66
N LEU A 215 -8.53 -17.99 24.14
CA LEU A 215 -8.80 -16.67 24.69
C LEU A 215 -10.26 -16.28 24.49
N PRO A 216 -10.90 -15.65 25.48
CA PRO A 216 -12.22 -15.06 25.29
C PRO A 216 -12.13 -13.84 24.36
N ASP A 217 -13.29 -13.36 23.90
CA ASP A 217 -13.38 -12.06 23.23
C ASP A 217 -12.77 -10.97 24.13
N TYR A 218 -12.20 -9.92 23.52
CA TYR A 218 -11.58 -8.81 24.25
C TYR A 218 -12.54 -8.19 25.29
N LYS A 219 -13.85 -8.19 25.03
CA LYS A 219 -14.88 -7.72 25.97
C LYS A 219 -14.95 -8.56 27.23
N ASP A 220 -14.59 -9.83 27.15
CA ASP A 220 -14.71 -10.84 28.21
C ASP A 220 -13.37 -11.21 28.86
N MET A 221 -12.27 -10.60 28.42
CA MET A 221 -10.94 -10.80 29.02
C MET A 221 -10.92 -10.57 30.54
N PRO A 222 -10.14 -11.32 31.34
CA PRO A 222 -9.97 -10.99 32.76
C PRO A 222 -9.37 -9.58 32.94
N ARG A 223 -9.66 -8.93 34.06
CA ARG A 223 -9.11 -7.60 34.38
C ARG A 223 -8.18 -7.63 35.59
N ILE A 224 -7.13 -6.83 35.52
CA ILE A 224 -6.20 -6.54 36.60
C ILE A 224 -6.68 -5.28 37.32
N GLN A 225 -6.98 -5.39 38.62
CA GLN A 225 -7.37 -4.24 39.43
C GLN A 225 -6.19 -3.32 39.75
N SER A 226 -5.03 -3.90 40.04
CA SER A 226 -3.83 -3.18 40.45
C SER A 226 -2.79 -3.25 39.33
N PHE A 227 -2.86 -2.30 38.40
CA PHE A 227 -1.90 -2.16 37.30
C PHE A 227 -1.35 -0.73 37.28
N THR A 228 -0.03 -0.60 37.23
CA THR A 228 0.67 0.69 37.36
C THR A 228 1.62 0.90 36.18
N ALA A 229 2.21 2.09 36.05
CA ALA A 229 3.24 2.33 35.04
C ALA A 229 4.44 1.38 35.19
N ASN A 230 4.84 1.01 36.41
CA ASN A 230 5.88 0.01 36.63
C ASN A 230 5.48 -1.39 36.13
N GLU A 231 4.21 -1.79 36.26
CA GLU A 231 3.71 -3.04 35.67
C GLU A 231 3.70 -3.00 34.15
N PHE A 232 3.32 -1.85 33.56
CA PHE A 232 3.40 -1.64 32.12
C PHE A 232 4.84 -1.79 31.60
N TYR A 233 5.83 -1.14 32.24
CA TYR A 233 7.23 -1.27 31.87
C TYR A 233 7.74 -2.72 32.01
N LYS A 234 7.29 -3.46 33.03
CA LYS A 234 7.62 -4.89 33.18
C LYS A 234 7.08 -5.70 32.01
N CYS A 235 5.84 -5.47 31.59
CA CYS A 235 5.26 -6.15 30.43
C CYS A 235 6.07 -5.86 29.15
N CYS A 236 6.53 -4.62 28.97
CA CYS A 236 7.42 -4.28 27.85
C CYS A 236 8.75 -5.06 27.91
N ALA A 237 9.38 -5.09 29.09
CA ALA A 237 10.64 -5.80 29.30
C ALA A 237 10.55 -7.32 29.06
N LEU A 238 9.39 -7.93 29.35
CA LEU A 238 9.15 -9.34 29.00
C LEU A 238 9.27 -9.56 27.48
N GLY A 239 8.60 -8.72 26.70
CA GLY A 239 8.64 -8.83 25.24
C GLY A 239 10.00 -8.53 24.63
N TYR A 240 10.72 -7.52 25.14
CA TYR A 240 12.10 -7.24 24.71
C TYR A 240 13.04 -8.41 24.97
N LYS A 241 12.94 -9.01 26.16
CA LYS A 241 13.74 -10.16 26.54
C LYS A 241 13.45 -11.37 25.67
N GLU A 242 12.18 -11.68 25.41
CA GLU A 242 11.78 -12.80 24.55
C GLU A 242 12.33 -12.66 23.12
N ASN A 243 12.40 -11.43 22.62
CA ASN A 243 12.90 -11.11 21.30
C ASN A 243 14.41 -10.80 21.27
N ASN A 244 15.15 -11.08 22.34
CA ASN A 244 16.60 -10.89 22.44
C ASN A 244 17.08 -9.46 22.12
N TYR A 245 16.30 -8.46 22.51
CA TYR A 245 16.69 -7.06 22.36
C TYR A 245 17.95 -6.75 23.18
N GLU A 246 18.71 -5.75 22.75
CA GLU A 246 19.82 -5.22 23.56
C GLU A 246 19.30 -4.53 24.83
N PHE A 247 20.19 -4.34 25.82
CA PHE A 247 19.92 -3.61 27.07
C PHE A 247 18.87 -4.26 28.00
N THR A 248 18.57 -5.55 27.84
CA THR A 248 17.61 -6.28 28.71
C THR A 248 18.09 -6.45 30.16
N ASP A 249 19.33 -6.04 30.46
CA ASP A 249 19.93 -5.97 31.79
C ASP A 249 19.57 -4.67 32.55
N LEU A 250 19.09 -3.64 31.86
CA LEU A 250 18.63 -2.39 32.49
C LEU A 250 17.31 -2.58 33.25
N SER A 251 16.91 -1.59 34.05
CA SER A 251 15.58 -1.63 34.67
C SER A 251 14.47 -1.61 33.61
N PRO A 252 13.28 -2.20 33.87
CA PRO A 252 12.19 -2.23 32.88
C PRO A 252 11.83 -0.86 32.30
N LYS A 253 11.85 0.19 33.13
CA LYS A 253 11.61 1.57 32.70
C LYS A 253 12.68 2.04 31.72
N GLU A 254 13.95 1.79 32.00
CA GLU A 254 15.06 2.16 31.11
C GLU A 254 15.02 1.38 29.79
N GLN A 255 14.64 0.10 29.83
CA GLN A 255 14.43 -0.71 28.61
C GLN A 255 13.35 -0.09 27.71
N TYR A 256 12.21 0.30 28.28
CA TYR A 256 11.15 0.99 27.55
C TYR A 256 11.69 2.24 26.83
N TYR A 257 12.42 3.12 27.53
CA TYR A 257 12.98 4.33 26.90
C TYR A 257 14.09 4.09 25.88
N LYS A 258 14.68 2.89 25.85
CA LYS A 258 15.62 2.51 24.80
C LYS A 258 14.91 2.10 23.50
N HIS A 259 13.77 1.43 23.63
CA HIS A 259 13.17 0.69 22.51
C HIS A 259 11.84 1.27 22.01
N ALA A 260 11.08 1.93 22.87
CA ALA A 260 9.80 2.57 22.54
C ALA A 260 10.00 3.85 21.72
N ASP A 261 8.95 4.25 21.00
CA ASP A 261 8.92 5.45 20.14
C ASP A 261 9.36 6.72 20.88
N GLY A 262 8.94 6.88 22.13
CA GLY A 262 9.37 7.96 23.01
C GLY A 262 8.45 9.19 22.99
N ARG A 263 7.43 9.25 22.13
CA ARG A 263 6.33 10.22 22.21
C ARG A 263 5.26 9.74 23.19
N ASP A 264 5.66 9.42 24.42
CA ASP A 264 4.83 8.74 25.43
C ASP A 264 3.99 9.66 26.32
N SER A 265 3.77 10.91 25.90
CA SER A 265 3.02 11.91 26.66
C SER A 265 3.47 12.03 28.13
N ASN A 266 4.79 12.04 28.37
CA ASN A 266 5.42 12.19 29.68
C ASN A 266 5.14 11.06 30.69
N LEU A 267 4.94 9.83 30.22
CA LEU A 267 4.74 8.65 31.08
C LEU A 267 5.85 8.50 32.15
N LYS A 268 7.09 8.96 31.87
CA LYS A 268 8.20 8.96 32.84
C LYS A 268 7.92 9.71 34.15
N ASN A 269 7.02 10.70 34.10
CA ASN A 269 6.70 11.57 35.23
C ASN A 269 5.50 11.05 36.05
N VAL A 270 4.83 10.00 35.59
CA VAL A 270 3.77 9.32 36.35
C VAL A 270 4.39 8.61 37.55
N ASP A 271 3.73 8.69 38.71
CA ASP A 271 4.11 7.89 39.88
C ASP A 271 3.98 6.40 39.55
N GLY A 272 5.13 5.72 39.47
CA GLY A 272 5.25 4.36 38.95
C GLY A 272 4.50 3.29 39.76
N ASP A 273 4.21 3.58 41.02
CA ASP A 273 3.54 2.66 41.95
C ASP A 273 2.07 3.03 42.22
N SER A 274 1.58 4.13 41.64
CA SER A 274 0.20 4.59 41.82
C SER A 274 -0.70 4.12 40.68
N VAL A 275 -1.66 3.25 41.01
CA VAL A 275 -2.73 2.82 40.07
C VAL A 275 -3.55 4.01 39.60
N GLU A 276 -3.92 4.92 40.52
CA GLU A 276 -4.72 6.11 40.20
C GLU A 276 -3.97 7.06 39.26
N ALA A 277 -2.67 7.28 39.50
CA ALA A 277 -1.86 8.11 38.62
C ALA A 277 -1.76 7.53 37.20
N PHE A 278 -1.65 6.21 37.07
CA PHE A 278 -1.62 5.54 35.77
C PHE A 278 -2.98 5.59 35.08
N ILE A 279 -4.09 5.38 35.79
CA ILE A 279 -5.45 5.54 35.23
C ILE A 279 -5.64 6.96 34.71
N ASN A 280 -5.34 7.99 35.51
CA ASN A 280 -5.50 9.38 35.08
C ASN A 280 -4.67 9.66 33.83
N TRP A 281 -3.41 9.21 33.79
CA TRP A 281 -2.57 9.36 32.61
C TRP A 281 -3.13 8.62 31.38
N CYS A 282 -3.67 7.40 31.53
CA CYS A 282 -4.27 6.65 30.41
C CYS A 282 -5.51 7.35 29.81
N HIS A 283 -6.26 8.11 30.60
CA HIS A 283 -7.50 8.76 30.16
C HIS A 283 -7.25 10.19 29.64
N ASP A 284 -6.22 10.86 30.17
CA ASP A 284 -5.97 12.28 29.92
C ASP A 284 -4.75 12.55 29.01
N HIS A 285 -4.03 11.52 28.53
CA HIS A 285 -2.87 11.77 27.67
C HIS A 285 -3.31 12.34 26.31
N GLU A 286 -2.82 13.52 25.95
CA GLU A 286 -3.05 14.12 24.62
C GLU A 286 -1.90 13.78 23.67
N ASN A 287 -2.25 13.53 22.39
CA ASN A 287 -1.38 13.60 21.21
C ASN A 287 0.02 12.94 21.34
N GLY A 288 0.06 11.65 21.66
CA GLY A 288 1.28 10.85 21.70
C GLY A 288 1.09 9.43 21.14
N HIS A 289 2.20 8.68 21.09
CA HIS A 289 2.29 7.28 20.69
C HIS A 289 2.83 6.40 21.84
N PRO A 290 2.25 6.47 23.06
CA PRO A 290 2.83 5.80 24.22
C PRO A 290 2.81 4.27 24.12
N TRP A 291 1.93 3.75 23.27
CA TRP A 291 1.74 2.32 23.07
C TRP A 291 2.74 1.73 22.08
N GLU A 292 3.42 2.53 21.26
CA GLU A 292 4.45 2.06 20.31
C GLU A 292 5.72 1.62 21.07
N VAL A 293 5.69 0.41 21.63
CA VAL A 293 6.73 -0.14 22.51
C VAL A 293 7.94 -0.67 21.73
N CYS A 294 7.80 -0.98 20.44
CA CYS A 294 8.92 -1.22 19.55
C CYS A 294 8.90 -0.22 18.40
N ARG A 295 9.95 0.60 18.26
CA ARG A 295 10.09 1.60 17.19
C ARG A 295 9.91 1.00 15.79
N GLY A 296 9.20 1.73 14.95
CA GLY A 296 9.03 1.42 13.53
C GLY A 296 8.42 2.59 12.77
N GLY A 297 8.31 2.44 11.45
CA GLY A 297 7.49 3.36 10.66
C GLY A 297 6.01 3.14 10.93
N ASN A 298 5.15 3.89 10.23
CA ASN A 298 3.68 3.87 10.42
C ASN A 298 3.00 2.48 10.36
N SER A 299 3.68 1.45 9.86
CA SER A 299 3.16 0.08 9.77
C SER A 299 4.15 -0.99 10.24
N THR A 300 5.23 -0.62 10.92
CA THR A 300 6.29 -1.56 11.35
C THR A 300 6.69 -1.39 12.81
N HIS A 301 5.86 -0.73 13.62
CA HIS A 301 5.97 -0.73 15.08
C HIS A 301 5.21 -1.91 15.69
N ILE A 302 5.47 -2.18 16.97
CA ILE A 302 4.63 -3.07 17.80
C ILE A 302 4.02 -2.21 18.89
N ASP A 303 2.70 -2.30 19.04
CA ASP A 303 1.99 -1.65 20.12
C ASP A 303 1.71 -2.61 21.27
N LEU A 304 1.81 -2.10 22.50
CA LEU A 304 1.24 -2.71 23.69
C LEU A 304 0.25 -1.74 24.30
N TYR A 305 -1.04 -1.95 24.08
CA TYR A 305 -2.10 -1.16 24.67
C TYR A 305 -2.39 -1.62 26.10
N ALA A 306 -2.53 -0.68 27.02
CA ALA A 306 -3.15 -0.91 28.32
C ALA A 306 -4.58 -0.35 28.29
N HIS A 307 -5.56 -1.23 28.08
CA HIS A 307 -6.97 -0.85 28.11
C HIS A 307 -7.47 -0.80 29.55
N HIS A 308 -8.24 0.23 29.88
CA HIS A 308 -8.88 0.37 31.18
C HIS A 308 -10.40 0.52 31.02
N ASP A 309 -11.15 -0.30 31.74
CA ASP A 309 -12.60 -0.15 31.89
C ASP A 309 -13.01 -0.20 33.37
N SER A 310 -14.32 -0.16 33.66
CA SER A 310 -14.82 -0.19 35.04
C SER A 310 -14.47 -1.46 35.82
N ARG A 311 -14.03 -2.52 35.16
CA ARG A 311 -13.54 -3.76 35.77
C ARG A 311 -12.03 -3.77 35.94
N GLY A 312 -11.28 -2.76 35.49
CA GLY A 312 -9.81 -2.68 35.59
C GLY A 312 -9.11 -2.83 34.23
N PHE A 313 -7.85 -3.26 34.26
CA PHE A 313 -6.96 -3.28 33.09
C PHE A 313 -6.90 -4.62 32.36
N PHE A 314 -6.72 -4.58 31.05
CA PHE A 314 -6.24 -5.71 30.24
C PHE A 314 -5.32 -5.19 29.12
N LEU A 315 -4.50 -6.07 28.57
CA LEU A 315 -3.46 -5.71 27.61
C LEU A 315 -3.81 -6.17 26.19
N GLY A 316 -3.36 -5.42 25.18
CA GLY A 316 -3.49 -5.78 23.77
C GLY A 316 -2.18 -5.58 23.01
N VAL A 317 -1.69 -6.61 22.33
CA VAL A 317 -0.50 -6.51 21.46
C VAL A 317 -0.93 -6.34 20.00
N GLN A 318 -0.40 -5.34 19.31
CA GLN A 318 -0.63 -5.14 17.87
C GLN A 318 0.71 -5.12 17.12
N GLY A 319 0.75 -5.80 15.98
CA GLY A 319 1.97 -5.92 15.17
C GLY A 319 1.81 -6.85 13.98
N ALA A 320 0.73 -6.69 13.21
CA ALA A 320 0.33 -7.67 12.19
C ALA A 320 1.15 -7.62 10.89
N ALA A 321 2.04 -6.64 10.73
CA ALA A 321 2.89 -6.52 9.54
C ALA A 321 3.81 -7.75 9.39
N ARG A 322 4.01 -8.21 8.15
CA ARG A 322 4.82 -9.42 7.86
C ARG A 322 6.21 -9.36 8.51
N THR A 323 6.85 -8.18 8.51
CA THR A 323 8.19 -7.97 9.05
C THR A 323 8.27 -7.90 10.58
N ARG A 324 7.13 -7.83 11.28
CA ARG A 324 7.07 -7.68 12.75
C ARG A 324 6.23 -8.74 13.45
N CYS A 325 5.41 -9.50 12.72
CA CYS A 325 4.41 -10.35 13.38
C CYS A 325 5.00 -11.50 14.19
N VAL A 326 6.15 -12.06 13.78
CA VAL A 326 6.86 -13.06 14.60
C VAL A 326 7.27 -12.45 15.94
N GLU A 327 7.83 -11.26 15.90
CA GLU A 327 8.27 -10.54 17.09
C GLU A 327 7.09 -10.18 18.00
N ALA A 328 5.98 -9.71 17.42
CA ALA A 328 4.75 -9.40 18.14
C ALA A 328 4.10 -10.63 18.78
N VAL A 329 4.14 -11.79 18.10
CA VAL A 329 3.66 -13.08 18.63
C VAL A 329 4.49 -13.49 19.84
N LYS A 330 5.82 -13.40 19.76
CA LYS A 330 6.72 -13.65 20.89
C LYS A 330 6.47 -12.69 22.05
N PHE A 331 6.28 -11.41 21.75
CA PHE A 331 5.93 -10.39 22.73
C PHE A 331 4.64 -10.74 23.49
N PHE A 332 3.61 -11.12 22.74
CA PHE A 332 2.33 -11.59 23.27
C PHE A 332 2.49 -12.84 24.15
N LEU A 333 3.20 -13.86 23.67
CA LEU A 333 3.43 -15.10 24.42
C LEU A 333 4.19 -14.84 25.72
N ALA A 334 5.20 -13.96 25.71
CA ALA A 334 5.95 -13.61 26.92
C ALA A 334 5.05 -12.99 28.01
N ILE A 335 4.16 -12.08 27.63
CA ILE A 335 3.19 -11.46 28.55
C ILE A 335 2.17 -12.48 29.04
N HIS A 336 1.65 -13.32 28.14
CA HIS A 336 0.68 -14.37 28.46
C HIS A 336 1.27 -15.39 29.46
N ARG A 337 2.50 -15.87 29.21
CA ARG A 337 3.23 -16.80 30.10
C ARG A 337 3.47 -16.22 31.50
N ALA A 338 3.61 -14.89 31.60
CA ALA A 338 3.72 -14.19 32.88
C ALA A 338 2.38 -14.02 33.63
N GLY A 339 1.26 -14.46 33.04
CA GLY A 339 -0.05 -14.50 33.68
C GLY A 339 -0.86 -13.22 33.56
N TYR A 340 -0.43 -12.27 32.73
CA TYR A 340 -1.22 -11.06 32.46
C TYR A 340 -2.37 -11.38 31.48
N PRO A 341 -3.56 -10.79 31.65
CA PRO A 341 -4.63 -10.88 30.66
C PRO A 341 -4.25 -10.03 29.45
N VAL A 342 -3.82 -10.71 28.39
CA VAL A 342 -3.39 -10.11 27.14
C VAL A 342 -4.09 -10.80 25.98
N TYR A 343 -4.48 -10.02 24.97
CA TYR A 343 -4.88 -10.53 23.65
C TYR A 343 -3.96 -9.95 22.58
N ILE A 344 -4.04 -10.50 21.38
CA ILE A 344 -3.32 -10.00 20.20
C ILE A 344 -4.33 -9.59 19.13
N TYR A 345 -4.13 -8.42 18.55
CA TYR A 345 -4.93 -7.96 17.41
C TYR A 345 -4.64 -8.82 16.18
N ASN A 346 -5.64 -8.99 15.32
CA ASN A 346 -5.57 -9.83 14.12
C ASN A 346 -5.18 -11.29 14.39
N ALA A 347 -5.55 -11.83 15.56
CA ALA A 347 -5.22 -13.20 15.95
C ALA A 347 -5.60 -14.23 14.87
N LYS A 348 -6.80 -14.10 14.28
CA LYS A 348 -7.24 -14.99 13.20
C LYS A 348 -6.32 -14.90 11.98
N GLU A 349 -6.03 -13.69 11.50
CA GLU A 349 -5.20 -13.52 10.31
C GLU A 349 -3.75 -13.96 10.55
N LEU A 350 -3.23 -13.78 11.76
CA LEU A 350 -1.91 -14.29 12.15
C LEU A 350 -1.88 -15.82 12.21
N VAL A 351 -2.93 -16.46 12.75
CA VAL A 351 -3.09 -17.92 12.71
C VAL A 351 -3.16 -18.41 11.27
N ASP A 352 -3.96 -17.75 10.43
CA ASP A 352 -4.06 -18.07 9.01
C ASP A 352 -2.70 -17.93 8.31
N ARG A 353 -1.86 -16.94 8.71
CA ARG A 353 -0.51 -16.77 8.15
C ARG A 353 0.41 -17.93 8.49
N PHE A 354 0.47 -18.35 9.75
CA PHE A 354 1.31 -19.48 10.16
C PHE A 354 0.83 -20.82 9.61
N ASN A 355 -0.48 -20.95 9.36
CA ASN A 355 -1.06 -22.12 8.68
C ASN A 355 -1.00 -22.01 7.14
N GLU A 356 -0.46 -20.91 6.62
CA GLU A 356 -0.38 -20.59 5.19
C GLU A 356 -1.74 -20.51 4.46
N THR A 357 -2.82 -20.36 5.22
CA THR A 357 -4.19 -20.17 4.71
C THR A 357 -4.57 -18.69 4.56
N GLU A 358 -3.71 -17.78 5.01
CA GLU A 358 -3.90 -16.33 4.81
C GLU A 358 -4.00 -16.00 3.32
N LYS A 359 -4.94 -15.12 2.98
CA LYS A 359 -5.01 -14.52 1.65
C LYS A 359 -4.17 -13.25 1.59
N ILE A 360 -3.36 -13.15 0.56
CA ILE A 360 -2.62 -11.94 0.20
C ILE A 360 -3.43 -11.22 -0.88
N GLY A 361 -3.77 -9.96 -0.64
CA GLY A 361 -4.40 -9.10 -1.65
C GLY A 361 -3.41 -8.68 -2.71
N VAL A 362 -3.68 -9.03 -3.96
CA VAL A 362 -2.96 -8.54 -5.14
C VAL A 362 -3.66 -7.27 -5.63
N VAL A 363 -2.92 -6.16 -5.67
CA VAL A 363 -3.41 -4.86 -6.11
C VAL A 363 -2.68 -4.39 -7.38
N PRO A 364 -3.34 -3.58 -8.23
CA PRO A 364 -2.77 -3.16 -9.51
C PRO A 364 -1.42 -2.47 -9.39
N LYS A 365 -0.59 -2.58 -10.43
CA LYS A 365 0.66 -1.84 -10.59
C LYS A 365 0.42 -0.35 -10.38
N GLY A 366 1.35 0.32 -9.69
CA GLY A 366 1.24 1.74 -9.33
C GLY A 366 0.48 2.00 -8.03
N VAL A 367 -0.34 1.05 -7.55
CA VAL A 367 -0.92 1.11 -6.21
C VAL A 367 0.13 0.71 -5.20
N THR A 368 0.37 1.57 -4.20
CA THR A 368 1.18 1.19 -3.03
C THR A 368 0.45 0.10 -2.24
N PRO A 369 1.02 -1.10 -2.07
CA PRO A 369 0.33 -2.24 -1.44
C PRO A 369 0.30 -2.10 0.09
N ARG A 370 -0.34 -1.03 0.57
CA ARG A 370 -0.55 -0.72 1.99
C ARG A 370 -1.92 -0.09 2.14
N TYR A 371 -2.66 -0.49 3.17
CA TYR A 371 -4.00 0.02 3.47
C TYR A 371 -5.04 -0.20 2.35
N CYS A 372 -4.88 -1.24 1.54
CA CYS A 372 -5.77 -1.54 0.41
C CYS A 372 -7.00 -2.38 0.78
N SER A 373 -7.36 -2.45 2.07
CA SER A 373 -8.46 -3.32 2.54
C SER A 373 -9.81 -3.02 1.87
N LEU A 374 -10.06 -1.75 1.52
CA LEU A 374 -11.29 -1.32 0.84
C LEU A 374 -11.46 -1.93 -0.56
N TRP A 375 -10.38 -2.41 -1.18
CA TRP A 375 -10.42 -3.11 -2.47
C TRP A 375 -10.93 -4.54 -2.35
N PHE A 376 -11.12 -5.04 -1.13
CA PHE A 376 -11.57 -6.40 -0.82
C PHE A 376 -12.80 -6.36 0.10
N PRO A 377 -13.91 -5.71 -0.29
CA PRO A 377 -15.02 -5.37 0.62
C PRO A 377 -15.74 -6.57 1.26
N LYS A 378 -15.53 -7.78 0.72
CA LYS A 378 -16.14 -9.03 1.22
C LYS A 378 -15.16 -9.92 1.99
N GLU A 379 -13.92 -9.49 2.14
CA GLU A 379 -12.84 -10.28 2.72
C GLU A 379 -12.04 -9.46 3.73
N THR A 380 -11.49 -10.12 4.74
CA THR A 380 -10.56 -9.48 5.66
C THR A 380 -9.14 -9.75 5.19
N ILE A 381 -8.56 -8.78 4.49
CA ILE A 381 -7.20 -8.86 3.95
C ILE A 381 -6.30 -7.87 4.70
N ILE A 382 -5.19 -8.37 5.25
CA ILE A 382 -4.22 -7.56 6.01
C ILE A 382 -2.82 -7.54 5.37
N SER A 383 -2.61 -8.34 4.33
CA SER A 383 -1.38 -8.40 3.54
C SER A 383 -1.67 -8.04 2.11
N PHE A 384 -0.86 -7.17 1.53
CA PHE A 384 -1.03 -6.73 0.15
C PHE A 384 0.30 -6.81 -0.61
N MET A 385 0.22 -7.03 -1.91
CA MET A 385 1.35 -6.97 -2.83
C MET A 385 0.88 -6.50 -4.20
N ASN A 386 1.80 -5.94 -5.00
CA ASN A 386 1.66 -5.98 -6.44
C ASN A 386 2.11 -7.37 -6.94
N LEU A 387 1.78 -7.74 -8.17
CA LEU A 387 2.41 -8.93 -8.76
C LEU A 387 3.93 -8.73 -8.80
N PRO A 388 4.71 -9.74 -8.38
CA PRO A 388 6.16 -9.67 -8.47
C PRO A 388 6.58 -9.68 -9.95
N TYR A 389 7.72 -9.03 -10.25
CA TYR A 389 8.32 -9.05 -11.59
C TYR A 389 8.87 -10.45 -11.93
N GLU A 390 9.41 -11.13 -10.94
CA GLU A 390 9.85 -12.51 -11.07
C GLU A 390 8.65 -13.45 -11.05
N LYS A 391 8.61 -14.39 -12.01
CA LYS A 391 7.56 -15.42 -12.09
C LYS A 391 6.13 -14.84 -12.11
N THR A 392 5.94 -13.66 -12.69
CA THR A 392 4.64 -12.95 -12.79
C THR A 392 3.51 -13.88 -13.23
N ASP A 393 3.72 -14.62 -14.33
CA ASP A 393 2.71 -15.51 -14.91
C ASP A 393 2.36 -16.69 -14.00
N GLU A 394 3.36 -17.22 -13.28
CA GLU A 394 3.16 -18.33 -12.34
C GLU A 394 2.33 -17.88 -11.14
N VAL A 395 2.64 -16.72 -10.57
CA VAL A 395 1.86 -16.13 -9.47
C VAL A 395 0.45 -15.80 -9.95
N ALA A 396 0.31 -15.17 -11.12
CA ALA A 396 -0.98 -14.79 -11.69
C ALA A 396 -1.89 -16.00 -11.97
N ALA A 397 -1.32 -17.15 -12.31
CA ALA A 397 -2.06 -18.40 -12.52
C ALA A 397 -2.68 -18.98 -11.23
N HIS A 398 -2.09 -18.66 -10.07
CA HIS A 398 -2.61 -19.04 -8.74
C HIS A 398 -3.55 -18.00 -8.13
N CYS A 399 -3.65 -16.81 -8.73
CA CYS A 399 -4.54 -15.77 -8.23
C CYS A 399 -6.02 -16.06 -8.52
N VAL A 400 -6.86 -15.80 -7.52
CA VAL A 400 -8.31 -15.66 -7.66
C VAL A 400 -8.62 -14.18 -7.91
N TRP A 401 -8.91 -13.85 -9.17
CA TRP A 401 -9.20 -12.49 -9.62
C TRP A 401 -10.62 -12.05 -9.30
N GLN A 402 -10.78 -10.80 -8.86
CA GLN A 402 -12.08 -10.15 -8.79
C GLN A 402 -12.61 -9.86 -10.20
N PRO A 403 -13.94 -9.81 -10.39
CA PRO A 403 -14.51 -9.38 -11.65
C PRO A 403 -14.10 -7.93 -11.94
N LEU A 404 -13.86 -7.62 -13.21
CA LEU A 404 -13.63 -6.25 -13.64
C LEU A 404 -14.95 -5.48 -13.65
N GLU A 405 -14.91 -4.22 -13.24
CA GLU A 405 -16.06 -3.34 -13.33
C GLU A 405 -16.35 -2.99 -14.80
N GLU A 406 -17.62 -3.05 -15.18
CA GLU A 406 -18.04 -2.70 -16.54
C GLU A 406 -18.05 -1.18 -16.73
N VAL A 407 -17.38 -0.72 -17.78
CA VAL A 407 -17.45 0.68 -18.20
C VAL A 407 -18.64 0.88 -19.13
N LYS A 408 -19.46 1.89 -18.86
CA LYS A 408 -20.69 2.19 -19.61
C LYS A 408 -20.74 3.66 -19.98
N LEU A 409 -21.50 3.99 -21.02
CA LEU A 409 -21.90 5.37 -21.26
C LEU A 409 -22.97 5.76 -20.23
N LEU A 410 -22.97 7.03 -19.83
CA LEU A 410 -24.12 7.61 -19.14
C LEU A 410 -25.31 7.58 -20.09
N GLU A 411 -26.46 7.14 -19.60
CA GLU A 411 -27.72 7.27 -20.33
C GLU A 411 -28.03 8.76 -20.53
N GLU A 412 -28.42 9.15 -21.75
CA GLU A 412 -28.83 10.53 -22.09
C GLU A 412 -30.14 10.94 -21.42
#